data_AF-A0A6P2BRS7-F1
#
_entry.id   AF-A0A6P2BRS7-F1
#
_cell.length_a   1.000
_cell.length_b   1.000
_cell.length_c   1.000
_cell.angle_alpha   90.00
_cell.angle_beta   90.00
_cell.angle_gamma   90.00
#
_symmetry.space_group_name_H-M   'P 1'
#
loop_
_entity.id
_entity.type
_entity.pdbx_description
1 polymer ?
#
loop_
_entity_poly.entity_id
_entity_poly.type
_entity_poly.pdbx_seq_one_letter_code
_entity_poly.pdbx_strand_id
1 'polypeptide(L)'
;MSRAAILEERYRSRLPATLDELAGPGHGTVQLPAHIAWSGLTAFDVDRAPLCASMYQVVLTEGLQEDLAAYLNRGLLLRHWPMLRMVVGRVIREVWEAAFPELIEGVPVRP
;
A
#
# COMPACT_ATOMS: atom_id res chain seq x y z
N MET A 1 0.06 17.97 -20.42
CA MET A 1 0.74 16.96 -19.57
C MET A 1 0.51 15.57 -20.16
N SER A 2 1.47 14.65 -20.01
CA SER A 2 1.30 13.27 -20.48
C SER A 2 0.38 12.47 -19.54
N ARG A 3 -0.21 11.37 -20.02
CA ARG A 3 -1.03 10.47 -19.18
C ARG A 3 -0.26 9.93 -17.96
N ALA A 4 1.05 9.70 -18.13
CA ALA A 4 1.93 9.28 -17.04
C ALA A 4 2.07 10.37 -15.97
N ALA A 5 2.25 11.64 -16.36
CA ALA A 5 2.37 12.75 -15.41
C ALA A 5 1.08 12.99 -14.61
N ILE A 6 -0.10 12.79 -15.22
CA ILE A 6 -1.39 12.88 -14.51
C ILE A 6 -1.51 11.76 -13.47
N LEU A 7 -1.10 10.54 -13.82
CA LEU A 7 -1.13 9.41 -12.89
C LEU A 7 -0.13 9.58 -11.74
N GLU A 8 1.07 10.07 -12.04
CA GLU A 8 2.08 10.38 -11.03
C GLU A 8 1.56 11.41 -10.03
N GLU A 9 1.00 12.52 -10.52
CA GLU A 9 0.43 13.57 -9.69
C GLU A 9 -0.72 13.03 -8.82
N ARG A 10 -1.64 12.24 -9.41
CA ARG A 10 -2.73 11.58 -8.67
C ARG A 10 -2.20 10.70 -7.54
N TYR A 11 -1.12 9.96 -7.76
CA TYR A 11 -0.56 9.08 -6.74
C TYR A 11 0.24 9.84 -5.69
N ARG A 12 0.94 10.92 -6.08
CA ARG A 12 1.67 11.79 -5.17
C ARG A 12 0.73 12.56 -4.24
N SER A 13 -0.40 13.06 -4.75
CA SER A 13 -1.33 13.89 -3.99
C SER A 13 -2.04 13.17 -2.85
N ARG A 14 -2.04 11.84 -2.85
CA ARG A 14 -2.63 11.03 -1.78
C ARG A 14 -1.61 10.41 -0.83
N LEU A 15 -0.31 10.67 -1.02
CA LEU A 15 0.70 10.10 -0.12
C LEU A 15 0.47 10.60 1.32
N PRO A 16 0.65 9.74 2.33
CA PRO A 16 0.80 10.22 3.70
C PRO A 16 2.07 11.07 3.82
N ALA A 17 2.15 11.95 4.81
CA ALA A 17 3.36 12.75 5.01
C ALA A 17 4.53 11.88 5.49
N THR A 18 4.23 10.81 6.24
CA THR A 18 5.21 9.83 6.72
C THR A 18 4.63 8.43 6.72
N LEU A 19 5.48 7.40 6.72
CA LEU A 19 5.02 6.02 6.89
C LEU A 19 4.42 5.77 8.28
N ASP A 20 4.71 6.60 9.29
CA ASP A 20 4.17 6.43 10.65
C ASP A 20 2.65 6.76 10.72
N GLU A 21 2.11 7.45 9.71
CA GLU A 21 0.66 7.70 9.58
C GLU A 21 -0.11 6.44 9.14
N LEU A 22 0.59 5.39 8.71
CA LEU A 22 0.00 4.11 8.30
C LEU A 22 -0.37 3.27 9.53
N ALA A 23 -1.55 3.55 10.08
CA ALA A 23 -2.06 3.01 11.33
C ALA A 23 -3.07 1.86 11.15
N GLY A 24 -3.13 1.28 9.95
CA GLY A 24 -4.03 0.18 9.65
C GLY A 24 -3.76 -1.09 10.46
N PRO A 25 -4.72 -2.02 10.50
CA PRO A 25 -4.63 -3.23 11.29
C PRO A 25 -3.40 -4.07 10.91
N GLY A 26 -2.62 -4.49 11.92
CA GLY A 26 -1.45 -5.35 11.75
C GLY A 26 -1.75 -6.85 11.78
N HIS A 27 -2.94 -7.24 12.21
CA HIS A 27 -3.36 -8.63 12.45
C HIS A 27 -4.86 -8.82 12.22
N GLY A 28 -5.28 -10.06 11.99
CA GLY A 28 -6.68 -10.46 11.84
C GLY A 28 -7.29 -10.11 10.48
N THR A 29 -8.62 -10.12 10.43
CA THR A 29 -9.37 -9.89 9.19
C THR A 29 -9.75 -8.42 9.05
N VAL A 30 -9.34 -7.80 7.95
CA VAL A 30 -9.72 -6.45 7.54
C VAL A 30 -10.83 -6.51 6.50
N GLN A 31 -11.86 -5.67 6.67
CA GLN A 31 -12.91 -5.48 5.68
C GLN A 31 -12.65 -4.19 4.91
N LEU A 32 -12.41 -4.29 3.60
CA LEU A 32 -12.32 -3.14 2.73
C LEU A 32 -13.71 -2.66 2.31
N PRO A 33 -13.94 -1.35 2.26
CA PRO A 33 -15.18 -0.77 1.75
C PRO A 33 -15.31 -0.98 0.24
N ALA A 34 -16.54 -1.00 -0.24
CA ALA A 34 -16.86 -1.30 -1.64
C ALA A 34 -16.26 -0.31 -2.65
N HIS A 35 -15.95 0.93 -2.24
CA HIS A 35 -15.29 1.92 -3.10
C HIS A 35 -13.80 1.62 -3.34
N ILE A 36 -13.22 0.69 -2.58
CA ILE A 36 -11.85 0.21 -2.74
C ILE A 36 -11.86 -1.18 -3.39
N ALA A 37 -12.71 -2.09 -2.90
CA ALA A 37 -12.78 -3.48 -3.36
C ALA A 37 -14.10 -3.74 -4.11
N TRP A 38 -14.09 -3.49 -5.43
CA TRP A 38 -15.29 -3.51 -6.27
C TRP A 38 -15.76 -4.92 -6.69
N SER A 39 -14.95 -5.98 -6.48
CA SER A 39 -15.29 -7.35 -6.89
C SER A 39 -15.05 -8.41 -5.80
N GLY A 40 -16.09 -8.68 -5.01
CA GLY A 40 -16.33 -9.94 -4.32
C GLY A 40 -15.53 -10.21 -3.04
N LEU A 41 -14.20 -10.10 -3.08
CA LEU A 41 -13.35 -10.29 -1.90
C LEU A 41 -13.10 -8.95 -1.23
N THR A 42 -13.88 -8.63 -0.21
CA THR A 42 -13.69 -7.46 0.64
C THR A 42 -13.00 -7.81 1.96
N ALA A 43 -12.96 -9.09 2.32
CA ALA A 43 -12.37 -9.60 3.56
C ALA A 43 -10.95 -10.13 3.32
N PHE A 44 -9.97 -9.55 4.00
CA PHE A 44 -8.57 -9.94 3.89
C PHE A 44 -8.00 -10.26 5.27
N ASP A 45 -7.52 -11.48 5.45
CA ASP A 45 -6.77 -11.87 6.64
C ASP A 45 -5.30 -11.42 6.46
N VAL A 46 -4.89 -10.39 7.21
CA VAL A 46 -3.54 -9.81 7.10
C VAL A 46 -2.47 -10.68 7.78
N ASP A 47 -2.85 -11.67 8.58
CA ASP A 47 -1.90 -12.67 9.09
C ASP A 47 -1.47 -13.65 7.99
N ARG A 48 -2.23 -13.71 6.88
CA ARG A 48 -1.89 -14.53 5.70
C ARG A 48 -1.18 -13.67 4.66
N ALA A 49 0.14 -13.85 4.55
CA ALA A 49 1.00 -13.05 3.66
C ALA A 49 0.47 -12.85 2.22
N PRO A 50 -0.09 -13.86 1.52
CA PRO A 50 -0.67 -13.65 0.19
C PRO A 50 -1.88 -12.71 0.21
N LEU A 51 -2.78 -12.86 1.19
CA LEU A 51 -3.97 -12.03 1.32
C LEU A 51 -3.63 -10.60 1.77
N CYS A 52 -2.69 -10.46 2.71
CA CYS A 52 -2.18 -9.15 3.13
C CYS A 52 -1.65 -8.37 1.92
N ALA A 53 -0.81 -9.00 1.10
CA ALA A 53 -0.24 -8.32 -0.05
C ALA A 53 -1.27 -8.03 -1.15
N SER A 54 -2.22 -8.93 -1.39
CA SER A 54 -3.34 -8.63 -2.29
C SER A 54 -4.15 -7.43 -1.79
N MET A 55 -4.45 -7.36 -0.49
CA MET A 55 -5.14 -6.21 0.11
C MET A 55 -4.34 -4.92 -0.10
N TYR A 56 -3.04 -4.96 0.18
CA TYR A 56 -2.16 -3.80 0.06
C TYR A 56 -2.06 -3.34 -1.38
N GLN A 57 -2.00 -4.26 -2.35
CA GLN A 57 -2.02 -3.91 -3.77
C GLN A 57 -3.31 -3.18 -4.16
N VAL A 58 -4.47 -3.62 -3.68
CA VAL A 58 -5.76 -2.95 -3.95
C VAL A 58 -5.77 -1.56 -3.32
N VAL A 59 -5.44 -1.44 -2.03
CA VAL A 59 -5.40 -0.14 -1.32
C VAL A 59 -4.40 0.82 -1.96
N LEU A 60 -3.22 0.34 -2.34
CA LEU A 60 -2.22 1.10 -3.08
C LEU A 60 -2.67 1.47 -4.50
N THR A 61 -3.66 0.81 -5.10
CA THR A 61 -4.10 1.16 -6.46
C THR A 61 -5.33 2.07 -6.42
N GLU A 62 -6.29 1.76 -5.56
CA GLU A 62 -7.63 2.37 -5.56
C GLU A 62 -7.86 3.36 -4.40
N GLY A 63 -7.12 3.21 -3.28
CA GLY A 63 -7.37 3.99 -2.07
C GLY A 63 -6.99 5.48 -2.18
N LEU A 64 -7.74 6.31 -1.47
CA LEU A 64 -7.41 7.72 -1.20
C LEU A 64 -6.47 7.84 0.01
N GLN A 65 -6.04 9.05 0.35
CA GLN A 65 -5.07 9.26 1.43
C GLN A 65 -5.56 8.71 2.77
N GLU A 66 -6.84 8.94 3.10
CA GLU A 66 -7.48 8.42 4.30
C GLU A 66 -7.55 6.88 4.30
N ASP A 67 -7.75 6.26 3.14
CA ASP A 67 -7.78 4.81 3.01
C ASP A 67 -6.38 4.22 3.21
N LEU A 68 -5.33 4.87 2.68
CA LEU A 68 -3.95 4.44 2.89
C LEU A 68 -3.62 4.43 4.39
N ALA A 69 -3.94 5.52 5.11
CA ALA A 69 -3.72 5.62 6.55
C ALA A 69 -4.55 4.61 7.35
N ALA A 70 -5.79 4.33 6.94
CA ALA A 70 -6.70 3.44 7.64
C ALA A 70 -6.42 1.95 7.41
N TYR A 71 -5.86 1.56 6.26
CA TYR A 71 -5.74 0.14 5.88
C TYR A 71 -4.31 -0.35 5.71
N LEU A 72 -3.33 0.53 5.50
CA LEU A 72 -1.92 0.12 5.49
C LEU A 72 -1.34 0.25 6.88
N ASN A 73 -0.49 -0.71 7.24
CA ASN A 73 0.33 -0.69 8.42
C ASN A 73 1.79 -0.53 8.02
N ARG A 74 2.53 0.39 8.64
CA ARG A 74 3.94 0.63 8.35
C ARG A 74 4.79 -0.65 8.35
N GLY A 75 4.69 -1.44 9.40
CA GLY A 75 5.52 -2.63 9.59
C GLY A 75 5.24 -3.70 8.54
N LEU A 76 3.97 -3.94 8.25
CA LEU A 76 3.56 -4.87 7.20
C LEU A 76 3.92 -4.35 5.80
N LEU A 77 3.77 -3.04 5.55
CA LEU A 77 4.13 -2.44 4.26
C LEU A 77 5.62 -2.66 3.98
N LEU A 78 6.49 -2.32 4.93
CA LEU A 78 7.94 -2.53 4.81
C LEU A 78 8.27 -4.02 4.60
N ARG A 79 7.62 -4.90 5.35
CA ARG A 79 7.81 -6.36 5.24
C ARG A 79 7.41 -6.91 3.87
N HIS A 80 6.29 -6.44 3.32
CA HIS A 80 5.71 -6.95 2.08
C HIS A 80 6.16 -6.17 0.84
N TRP A 81 6.80 -5.02 0.98
CA TRP A 81 7.24 -4.16 -0.13
C TRP A 81 8.05 -4.90 -1.19
N PRO A 82 9.01 -5.80 -0.88
CA PRO A 82 9.77 -6.54 -1.89
C PRO A 82 8.90 -7.35 -2.86
N MET A 83 7.77 -7.88 -2.37
CA MET A 83 6.80 -8.57 -3.22
C MET A 83 5.84 -7.60 -3.89
N LEU A 84 5.34 -6.59 -3.16
CA LEU A 84 4.41 -5.58 -3.67
C LEU A 84 5.00 -4.81 -4.86
N ARG A 85 6.27 -4.39 -4.79
CA ARG A 85 6.96 -3.62 -5.85
C ARG A 85 7.08 -4.37 -7.18
N MET A 86 6.84 -5.69 -7.19
CA MET A 86 6.80 -6.51 -8.40
C MET A 86 5.41 -6.54 -9.06
N VAL A 87 4.35 -6.30 -8.29
CA VAL A 87 2.95 -6.41 -8.75
C VAL A 87 2.24 -5.06 -8.84
N VAL A 88 2.69 -4.04 -8.10
CA VAL A 88 2.14 -2.68 -8.24
C VAL A 88 2.61 -2.03 -9.55
N GLY A 89 1.77 -1.15 -10.10
CA GLY A 89 2.10 -0.43 -11.32
C GLY A 89 3.38 0.42 -11.15
N ARG A 90 4.17 0.53 -12.22
CA ARG A 90 5.46 1.24 -12.23
C ARG A 90 5.40 2.63 -11.59
N VAL A 91 4.35 3.41 -11.91
CA VAL A 91 4.19 4.78 -11.38
C VAL A 91 3.97 4.77 -9.87
N ILE A 92 3.18 3.84 -9.33
CA ILE A 92 2.97 3.71 -7.88
C ILE A 92 4.31 3.40 -7.21
N ARG A 93 5.04 2.42 -7.74
CA ARG A 93 6.37 2.04 -7.21
C ARG A 93 7.32 3.23 -7.17
N GLU A 94 7.47 3.93 -8.29
CA GLU A 94 8.39 5.08 -8.40
C GLU A 94 7.99 6.22 -7.45
N VAL A 95 6.69 6.51 -7.34
CA VAL A 95 6.19 7.56 -6.42
C VAL A 95 6.45 7.20 -4.96
N TRP A 96 6.17 5.95 -4.55
CA TRP A 96 6.34 5.52 -3.17
C TRP A 96 7.82 5.37 -2.77
N GLU A 97 8.67 4.80 -3.63
CA GLU A 97 10.11 4.64 -3.35
C GLU A 97 10.85 6.00 -3.36
N ALA A 98 10.39 6.96 -4.15
CA ALA A 98 10.93 8.32 -4.12
C ALA A 98 10.52 9.08 -2.84
N ALA A 99 9.32 8.81 -2.30
CA ALA A 99 8.82 9.46 -1.10
C ALA A 99 9.34 8.82 0.20
N PHE A 100 9.56 7.51 0.21
CA PHE A 100 9.90 6.75 1.42
C PHE A 100 11.12 5.84 1.16
N PRO A 101 12.34 6.32 1.44
CA PRO A 101 13.57 5.53 1.31
C PRO A 101 13.56 4.22 2.11
N GLU A 102 12.80 4.13 3.19
CA GLU A 102 12.70 2.92 4.03
C GLU A 102 12.17 1.70 3.25
N LEU A 103 11.43 1.93 2.15
CA LEU A 103 10.92 0.87 1.27
C LEU A 103 12.02 0.21 0.45
N ILE A 104 13.10 0.94 0.11
CA ILE A 104 14.22 0.42 -0.68
C ILE A 104 15.39 -0.04 0.19
N GLU A 105 15.56 0.57 1.37
CA GLU A 105 16.66 0.26 2.28
C GLU A 105 16.48 -1.12 2.93
N GLY A 106 15.25 -1.62 2.98
CA GLY A 106 14.91 -2.93 3.54
C GLY A 106 15.17 -2.95 5.03
N VAL A 107 14.12 -2.95 5.85
CA VAL A 107 14.31 -3.19 7.29
C VAL A 107 14.99 -4.56 7.44
N PRO A 108 16.17 -4.66 8.09
CA PRO A 108 16.76 -5.95 8.36
C PRO A 108 15.76 -6.72 9.23
N VAL A 109 15.27 -7.84 8.70
CA VAL A 109 14.48 -8.79 9.47
C VAL A 109 15.40 -9.25 10.60
N ARG A 110 15.17 -8.76 11.82
CA ARG A 110 15.94 -9.26 12.96
C ARG A 110 15.68 -10.77 13.07
N PRO A 111 16.73 -11.60 13.19
CA PRO A 111 16.60 -13.04 13.38
C PRO A 111 15.91 -13.37 14.70
#